data_AF-A0A847BTI4-F1
#
_entry.id   AF-A0A847BTI4-F1
#
_cell.length_a   1.000
_cell.length_b   1.000
_cell.length_c   1.000
_cell.angle_alpha   90.00
_cell.angle_beta   90.00
_cell.angle_gamma   90.00
#
_symmetry.space_group_name_H-M   'P 1'
#
loop_
_entity.id
_entity.type
_entity.pdbx_description
1 polymer ?
#
loop_
_entity_poly.entity_id
_entity_poly.type
_entity_poly.pdbx_seq_one_letter_code
_entity_poly.pdbx_strand_id
1 'polypeptide(L)' 'MARQKSMKFQGIYYETLQNSDKSYYVTYKNEYGKKVWVKIGKYSEGIRENYC' A
#
# COMPACT_ATOMS: atom_id res chain seq x y z
N MET A 1 -10.47 9.26 5.92
CA MET A 1 -9.23 9.15 5.12
C MET A 1 -9.41 7.98 4.17
N ALA A 2 -9.59 8.24 2.88
CA ALA A 2 -9.83 7.19 1.88
C ALA A 2 -8.49 6.64 1.37
N ARG A 3 -8.34 5.31 1.36
CA ARG A 3 -7.18 4.65 0.74
C ARG A 3 -7.24 4.87 -0.77
N GLN A 4 -6.23 5.51 -1.33
CA GLN A 4 -6.10 5.68 -2.77
C GLN A 4 -5.46 4.43 -3.36
N LYS A 5 -6.00 3.96 -4.48
CA LYS A 5 -5.42 2.84 -5.23
C LYS A 5 -4.28 3.37 -6.10
N SER A 6 -3.10 2.76 -6.01
CA SER A 6 -2.02 3.09 -6.95
C SER A 6 -2.41 2.64 -8.37
N MET A 7 -2.21 3.51 -9.35
CA MET A 7 -2.48 3.21 -10.77
C MET A 7 -1.39 2.33 -11.41
N LYS A 8 -0.19 2.28 -10.79
CA LYS A 8 0.95 1.53 -11.32
C LYS A 8 0.92 0.03 -11.02
N PHE A 9 0.34 -0.38 -9.88
CA PHE A 9 0.37 -1.77 -9.42
C PHE A 9 -1.00 -2.22 -8.93
N GLN A 10 -1.50 -3.30 -9.53
CA GLN A 10 -2.78 -3.86 -9.16
C GLN A 10 -2.70 -4.53 -7.77
N GLY A 11 -3.45 -3.99 -6.82
CA GLY A 11 -3.42 -4.47 -5.43
C GLY A 11 -2.59 -3.60 -4.49
N ILE A 12 -1.97 -2.53 -4.97
CA ILE A 12 -1.33 -1.54 -4.10
C ILE A 12 -2.29 -0.41 -3.78
N TYR A 13 -2.35 -0.08 -2.51
CA TYR A 13 -3.14 0.99 -1.93
C TYR A 13 -2.23 1.85 -1.07
N TYR A 14 -2.42 3.15 -1.07
CA TYR A 14 -1.74 4.04 -0.15
C TYR A 14 -2.75 4.94 0.55
N GLU A 15 -2.42 5.31 1.77
CA GLU A 15 -3.19 6.23 2.58
C GLU A 15 -2.33 7.43 2.93
N THR A 16 -2.78 8.61 2.55
CA THR A 16 -2.14 9.86 2.94
C THR A 16 -2.56 10.17 4.39
N LEU A 17 -1.58 10.13 5.28
CA LEU A 17 -1.71 10.53 6.67
C LEU A 17 -1.69 12.06 6.78
N GLN A 18 -2.27 12.59 7.86
CA GLN A 18 -2.34 14.03 8.12
C GLN A 18 -0.95 14.70 8.23
N ASN A 19 0.11 13.92 8.48
CA ASN A 19 1.47 14.43 8.62
C ASN A 19 2.22 14.58 7.28
N SER A 20 1.51 14.63 6.13
CA SER A 20 2.08 14.48 4.77
C SER A 20 2.80 13.15 4.50
N ASP A 21 2.75 12.20 5.44
CA ASP A 21 3.22 10.84 5.25
C ASP A 21 2.24 10.03 4.39
N LYS A 22 2.77 9.04 3.66
CA LYS A 22 1.93 8.05 2.96
C LYS A 22 2.20 6.68 3.54
N SER A 23 1.17 5.94 3.93
CA SER A 23 1.30 4.53 4.31
C SER A 23 0.90 3.65 3.14
N TYR A 24 1.78 2.74 2.74
CA TYR A 24 1.54 1.79 1.65
C TYR A 24 1.04 0.46 2.20
N TYR A 25 0.07 -0.10 1.49
CA TYR A 25 -0.58 -1.37 1.73
C TYR A 25 -0.63 -2.14 0.42
N VAL A 26 -0.29 -3.42 0.46
CA VAL A 26 -0.51 -4.33 -0.65
C VAL A 26 -1.59 -5.33 -0.27
N THR A 27 -2.42 -5.69 -1.23
CA THR A 27 -3.34 -6.79 -1.11
C THR A 27 -3.08 -7.84 -2.17
N TYR A 28 -3.00 -9.08 -1.73
CA TYR A 28 -2.86 -10.24 -2.60
C TYR A 28 -3.81 -11.33 -2.13
N LYS A 29 -4.16 -12.24 -3.04
CA LYS A 29 -4.84 -13.48 -2.67
C LYS A 29 -3.77 -14.48 -2.26
N ASN A 30 -3.89 -15.05 -1.08
CA ASN A 30 -3.04 -16.17 -0.69
C ASN A 30 -3.45 -17.44 -1.45
N GLU A 31 -2.67 -18.50 -1.27
CA GLU A 31 -2.92 -19.85 -1.81
C GLU A 31 -4.28 -20.45 -1.43
N TYR A 32 -4.93 -19.94 -0.37
CA TYR A 32 -6.28 -20.31 0.07
C TYR A 32 -7.38 -19.43 -0.54
N GLY A 33 -7.05 -18.57 -1.50
CA GLY A 33 -7.98 -17.63 -2.14
C GLY A 33 -8.43 -16.48 -1.23
N LYS A 34 -7.88 -16.36 -0.01
CA LYS A 34 -8.20 -15.29 0.93
C LYS A 34 -7.45 -14.02 0.57
N LYS A 35 -8.16 -12.89 0.59
CA LYS A 35 -7.58 -11.57 0.35
C LYS A 35 -6.85 -11.11 1.63
N VAL A 36 -5.52 -11.07 1.55
CA VAL A 36 -4.65 -10.60 2.63
C VAL A 36 -4.29 -9.15 2.38
N TRP A 37 -4.21 -8.36 3.44
CA TRP A 37 -3.71 -6.98 3.40
C TRP A 37 -2.42 -6.92 4.20
N VAL A 38 -1.34 -6.53 3.55
CA VAL A 38 -0.02 -6.39 4.17
C VAL A 38 0.38 -4.93 4.11
N LYS A 39 0.71 -4.36 5.27
CA LYS A 39 1.28 -3.02 5.35
C LYS A 39 2.74 -3.12 4.94
N ILE A 40 3.11 -2.43 3.85
CA ILE A 40 4.50 -2.40 3.39
C ILE A 40 5.32 -1.45 4.25
N GLY A 41 4.77 -0.29 4.58
CA GLY A 41 5.47 0.70 5.39
C GLY A 41 5.07 2.13 5.01
N LYS A 42 5.78 3.11 5.56
CA LYS A 42 5.54 4.53 5.30
C LYS A 42 6.51 5.08 4.26
N TYR A 43 6.08 6.10 3.54
CA TYR A 43 6.91 6.88 2.64
C TYR A 43 8.08 7.55 3.39
N SER A 44 7.88 8.02 4.63
CA SER A 44 8.98 8.52 5.46
C SER A 44 10.07 7.48 5.75
N GLU A 45 9.73 6.20 5.79
CA GLU A 45 10.71 5.12 5.97
C GLU A 45 11.48 4.82 4.68
N GLY A 46 11.24 5.56 3.60
CA GLY A 46 11.92 5.37 2.31
C GLY A 46 11.22 4.38 1.38
N ILE A 47 10.04 3.87 1.75
CA ILE A 47 9.21 3.03 0.88
C ILE A 47 8.65 3.92 -0.24
N ARG A 48 9.28 3.83 -1.40
CA ARG A 48 8.87 4.52 -2.63
C ARG A 48 8.23 3.49 -3.55
N GLU A 49 7.19 3.92 -4.28
CA GLU A 49 6.52 3.13 -5.35
C GLU A 49 7.47 2.61 -6.45
N ASN A 50 8.75 2.95 -6.39
CA ASN A 50 9.80 2.51 -7.30
C ASN A 50 10.42 1.15 -6.95
N TYR A 51 10.10 0.57 -5.78
CA TYR A 51 10.61 -0.73 -5.34
C TYR A 51 9.59 -1.88 -5.41
N CYS A 52 8.38 -1.61 -5.93
CA CYS A 52 7.36 -2.64 -6.10
C CYS A 52 7.21 -3.02 -7.57
#